data_AF-A0A3A2ZXZ8-F1
#
_entry.id   AF-A0A3A2ZXZ8-F1
#
_cell.length_a   1.000
_cell.length_b   1.000
_cell.length_c   1.000
_cell.angle_alpha   90.00
_cell.angle_beta   90.00
_cell.angle_gamma   90.00
#
_symmetry.space_group_name_H-M   'P 1'
#
loop_
_entity.id
_entity.type
_entity.pdbx_description
1 polymer ?
#
loop_
_entity_poly.entity_id
_entity_poly.type
_entity_poly.pdbx_seq_one_letter_code
_entity_poly.pdbx_strand_id
1 'polypeptide(L)'
;MGTKELPTAELELKDMRAHMINSEGRGIATISSLLNISSSHNWTSAVACFRRALSIAKCFAKARSTLNQSLCLILMHMRLLAGLEVKHRGALHLCFFSASLLSFVDNCFPKDIPQTYAPLPRPGNEGEVIFRATTAVTKAVVYESDEPEFNILRLYRDAAVTPIWEGTTNILASDLVRHLIKGNNLDIFKTWLDRTIQIVIGSVGAAFPTTLRSAWAAIYQRLDYNRSNLAATLADGRHIIFSLAWIVAGILLIRDAERDGDEVAMEIASRWVLGGRDGVGEFALAEVVHASKHSRHQNDAERTNWDCRVVWDVDLPKDPVVTGYRTGTASKL
;
A
#
# COMPACT_ATOMS: atom_id res chain seq x y z
N MET A 1 -14.71 16.40 -11.07
CA MET A 1 -13.50 15.80 -11.68
C MET A 1 -12.34 16.80 -11.68
N GLY A 2 -11.12 16.30 -11.53
CA GLY A 2 -9.85 17.07 -11.46
C GLY A 2 -9.14 17.18 -12.80
N THR A 3 -7.80 17.28 -12.76
CA THR A 3 -6.88 17.35 -13.91
C THR A 3 -7.24 18.44 -14.92
N LYS A 4 -7.70 19.60 -14.44
CA LYS A 4 -8.14 20.71 -15.31
C LYS A 4 -6.98 21.42 -16.00
N GLU A 5 -5.78 21.31 -15.44
CA GLU A 5 -4.57 21.91 -15.96
C GLU A 5 -4.00 21.12 -17.15
N LEU A 6 -4.40 19.85 -17.33
CA LEU A 6 -3.94 18.98 -18.41
C LEU A 6 -4.90 19.08 -19.61
N PRO A 7 -4.49 19.66 -20.75
CA PRO A 7 -5.35 19.74 -21.93
C PRO A 7 -5.63 18.33 -22.47
N THR A 8 -6.86 17.88 -22.28
CA THR A 8 -7.36 16.58 -22.78
C THR A 8 -8.34 16.86 -23.89
N ALA A 9 -8.15 16.22 -25.06
CA ALA A 9 -8.95 16.47 -26.24
C ALA A 9 -9.44 15.15 -26.86
N GLU A 10 -10.59 15.23 -27.52
CA GLU A 10 -11.05 14.20 -28.45
C GLU A 10 -10.43 14.50 -29.81
N LEU A 11 -9.82 13.50 -30.44
CA LEU A 11 -9.09 13.65 -31.70
C LEU A 11 -9.73 12.78 -32.78
N GLU A 12 -10.04 13.38 -33.93
CA GLU A 12 -10.42 12.67 -35.15
C GLU A 12 -9.21 12.63 -36.10
N LEU A 13 -8.77 11.43 -36.46
CA LEU A 13 -7.62 11.24 -37.35
C LEU A 13 -8.11 10.83 -38.75
N LYS A 14 -8.02 11.75 -39.73
CA LYS A 14 -8.39 11.52 -41.14
C LYS A 14 -7.16 11.60 -42.02
N ASP A 15 -6.83 10.51 -42.72
CA ASP A 15 -5.67 10.39 -43.61
C ASP A 15 -4.36 10.90 -42.98
N MET A 16 -4.25 10.79 -41.65
CA MET A 16 -3.09 11.25 -40.90
C MET A 16 -1.90 10.34 -41.20
N ARG A 17 -0.80 10.93 -41.63
CA ARG A 17 0.47 10.22 -41.80
C ARG A 17 0.93 9.65 -40.46
N ALA A 18 1.11 8.34 -40.41
CA ALA A 18 1.70 7.63 -39.28
C ALA A 18 2.90 6.80 -39.74
N HIS A 19 3.84 6.55 -38.82
CA HIS A 19 5.00 5.70 -39.06
C HIS A 19 4.86 4.45 -38.21
N MET A 20 4.96 3.27 -38.84
CA MET A 20 4.92 2.01 -38.11
C MET A 20 6.18 1.88 -37.24
N ILE A 21 5.97 1.61 -35.95
CA ILE A 21 7.02 1.30 -35.00
C ILE A 21 6.90 -0.19 -34.68
N ASN A 22 8.01 -0.93 -34.82
CA ASN A 22 8.08 -2.40 -34.69
C ASN A 22 7.25 -3.16 -35.73
N SER A 23 7.06 -4.46 -35.49
CA SER A 23 6.31 -5.36 -36.37
C SER A 23 4.79 -5.24 -36.19
N GLU A 24 4.07 -5.47 -37.29
CA GLU A 24 2.62 -5.51 -37.30
C GLU A 24 2.06 -6.54 -36.29
N GLY A 25 0.95 -6.20 -35.63
CA GLY A 25 0.31 -7.06 -34.62
C GLY A 25 0.97 -7.06 -33.23
N ARG A 26 2.12 -6.38 -33.04
CA ARG A 26 2.85 -6.33 -31.75
C ARG A 26 2.66 -5.01 -30.97
N GLY A 27 1.61 -4.25 -31.27
CA GLY A 27 1.33 -2.95 -30.63
C GLY A 27 1.17 -3.03 -29.11
N ILE A 28 0.39 -3.98 -28.59
CA ILE A 28 0.15 -4.16 -27.14
C ILE A 28 1.46 -4.48 -26.41
N ALA A 29 2.28 -5.38 -26.96
CA ALA A 29 3.57 -5.72 -26.37
C ALA A 29 4.53 -4.52 -26.37
N THR A 30 4.50 -3.72 -27.44
CA THR A 30 5.34 -2.52 -27.59
C THR A 30 4.97 -1.45 -26.55
N ILE A 31 3.68 -1.14 -26.41
CA ILE A 31 3.20 -0.09 -25.48
C ILE A 31 3.29 -0.50 -24.01
N SER A 32 3.37 -1.81 -23.70
CA SER A 32 3.45 -2.34 -22.32
C SER A 32 4.61 -1.73 -21.52
N SER A 33 5.78 -1.54 -22.16
CA SER A 33 6.93 -0.89 -21.53
C SER A 33 6.64 0.57 -21.12
N LEU A 34 6.00 1.33 -22.02
CA LEU A 34 5.56 2.69 -21.75
C LEU A 34 4.54 2.74 -20.61
N LEU A 35 3.56 1.81 -20.60
CA LEU A 35 2.53 1.72 -19.57
C LEU A 35 3.10 1.43 -18.19
N ASN A 36 4.16 0.62 -18.08
CA ASN A 36 4.84 0.38 -16.81
C ASN A 36 5.48 1.66 -16.26
N ILE A 37 6.09 2.46 -17.14
CA ILE A 37 6.70 3.74 -16.75
C ILE A 37 5.63 4.75 -16.35
N SER A 38 4.57 4.93 -17.13
CA SER A 38 3.51 5.88 -16.82
C SER A 38 2.71 5.48 -15.57
N SER A 39 2.46 4.19 -15.37
CA SER A 39 1.92 3.64 -14.11
C SER A 39 2.82 3.98 -12.93
N SER A 40 4.15 3.99 -13.14
CA SER A 40 5.09 4.35 -12.09
C SER A 40 4.99 5.81 -11.63
N HIS A 41 4.77 6.71 -12.57
CA HIS A 41 4.49 8.10 -12.25
C HIS A 41 3.14 8.26 -11.55
N ASN A 42 2.13 7.49 -11.96
CA ASN A 42 0.79 7.61 -11.42
C ASN A 42 0.71 7.13 -9.96
N TRP A 43 1.31 5.98 -9.61
CA TRP A 43 1.33 5.55 -8.19
C TRP A 43 2.18 6.48 -7.32
N THR A 44 3.27 7.04 -7.87
CA THR A 44 4.10 8.00 -7.14
C THR A 44 3.32 9.28 -6.87
N SER A 45 2.56 9.76 -7.87
CA SER A 45 1.71 10.95 -7.75
C SER A 45 0.60 10.75 -6.72
N ALA A 46 -0.06 9.58 -6.71
CA ALA A 46 -1.09 9.25 -5.74
C ALA A 46 -0.55 9.24 -4.28
N VAL A 47 0.58 8.58 -4.01
CA VAL A 47 1.21 8.61 -2.68
C VAL A 47 1.65 10.03 -2.31
N ALA A 48 2.19 10.80 -3.24
CA ALA A 48 2.59 12.19 -3.00
C ALA A 48 1.38 13.08 -2.63
N CYS A 49 0.26 12.93 -3.35
CA CYS A 49 -1.00 13.60 -3.03
C CYS A 49 -1.51 13.22 -1.64
N PHE A 50 -1.47 11.93 -1.28
CA PHE A 50 -1.84 11.45 0.06
C PHE A 50 -0.92 12.04 1.14
N ARG A 51 0.40 12.03 0.96
CA ARG A 51 1.33 12.66 1.90
C ARG A 51 1.04 14.14 2.08
N ARG A 52 0.79 14.86 0.97
CA ARG A 52 0.50 16.29 0.99
C ARG A 52 -0.82 16.58 1.73
N ALA A 53 -1.84 15.80 1.45
CA ALA A 53 -3.13 15.84 2.13
C ALA A 53 -2.97 15.68 3.65
N LEU A 54 -2.28 14.61 4.07
CA LEU A 54 -2.02 14.32 5.47
C LEU A 54 -1.17 15.41 6.15
N SER A 55 -0.18 15.96 5.46
CA SER A 55 0.64 17.07 5.97
C SER A 55 -0.21 18.33 6.22
N ILE A 56 -1.12 18.69 5.31
CA ILE A 56 -2.04 19.82 5.49
C ILE A 56 -2.98 19.58 6.68
N ALA A 57 -3.55 18.37 6.77
CA ALA A 57 -4.40 17.97 7.89
C ALA A 57 -3.67 18.10 9.24
N LYS A 58 -2.43 17.61 9.30
CA LYS A 58 -1.56 17.68 10.47
C LYS A 58 -1.24 19.13 10.88
N CYS A 59 -0.91 19.99 9.92
CA CYS A 59 -0.70 21.42 10.18
C CYS A 59 -1.97 22.11 10.67
N PHE A 60 -3.13 21.81 10.08
CA PHE A 60 -4.41 22.34 10.54
C PHE A 60 -4.73 21.89 11.97
N ALA A 61 -4.49 20.62 12.30
CA ALA A 61 -4.71 20.08 13.64
C ALA A 61 -3.85 20.77 14.72
N LYS A 62 -2.61 21.15 14.38
CA LYS A 62 -1.74 21.94 15.27
C LYS A 62 -2.18 23.39 15.43
N ALA A 63 -2.70 24.00 14.37
CA ALA A 63 -3.10 25.41 14.37
C ALA A 63 -4.51 25.65 14.94
N ARG A 64 -5.40 24.65 14.84
CA ARG A 64 -6.81 24.76 15.25
C ARG A 64 -6.99 24.41 16.71
N SER A 65 -7.65 25.29 17.45
CA SER A 65 -8.14 25.00 18.80
C SER A 65 -9.66 24.80 18.82
N THR A 66 -10.12 23.81 19.57
CA THR A 66 -11.53 23.50 19.84
C THR A 66 -11.65 23.07 21.30
N LEU A 67 -12.75 23.42 21.98
CA LEU A 67 -12.96 23.08 23.39
C LEU A 67 -11.79 23.52 24.31
N ASN A 68 -11.16 24.67 24.04
CA ASN A 68 -9.98 25.18 24.76
C ASN A 68 -8.73 24.28 24.72
N GLN A 69 -8.66 23.33 23.81
CA GLN A 69 -7.47 22.52 23.56
C GLN A 69 -7.11 22.53 22.07
N SER A 70 -5.87 22.18 21.75
CA SER A 70 -5.45 22.00 20.37
C SER A 70 -6.12 20.76 19.77
N LEU A 71 -6.55 20.82 18.51
CA LEU A 71 -7.16 19.69 17.81
C LEU A 71 -6.18 18.49 17.71
N CYS A 72 -4.86 18.75 17.69
CA CYS A 72 -3.84 17.71 17.71
C CYS A 72 -3.81 16.87 19.01
N LEU A 73 -4.39 17.37 20.11
CA LEU A 73 -4.51 16.67 21.40
C LEU A 73 -5.83 15.91 21.55
N ILE A 74 -6.79 16.10 20.65
CA ILE A 74 -8.07 15.39 20.69
C ILE A 74 -7.85 13.94 20.27
N LEU A 75 -8.01 13.00 21.21
CA LEU A 75 -7.66 11.59 21.03
C LEU A 75 -8.35 10.93 19.84
N MET A 76 -9.63 11.21 19.61
CA MET A 76 -10.36 10.68 18.45
C MET A 76 -9.76 11.15 17.12
N HIS A 77 -9.34 12.43 17.05
CA HIS A 77 -8.71 12.98 15.86
C HIS A 77 -7.30 12.42 15.65
N MET A 78 -6.54 12.28 16.74
CA MET A 78 -5.21 11.66 16.72
C MET A 78 -5.27 10.21 16.24
N ARG A 79 -6.26 9.43 16.69
CA ARG A 79 -6.43 8.04 16.26
C ARG A 79 -6.75 7.92 14.76
N LEU A 80 -7.55 8.84 14.21
CA LEU A 80 -7.80 8.94 12.78
C LEU A 80 -6.51 9.21 12.00
N LEU A 81 -5.75 10.24 12.41
CA LEU A 81 -4.48 10.59 11.77
C LEU A 81 -3.46 9.45 11.85
N ALA A 82 -3.42 8.71 12.96
CA ALA A 82 -2.53 7.56 13.12
C ALA A 82 -2.88 6.43 12.14
N GLY A 83 -4.17 6.11 11.97
CA GLY A 83 -4.63 5.14 10.98
C GLY A 83 -4.27 5.54 9.54
N LEU A 84 -4.44 6.83 9.20
CA LEU A 84 -4.05 7.37 7.89
C LEU A 84 -2.53 7.32 7.67
N GLU A 85 -1.72 7.59 8.68
CA GLU A 85 -0.26 7.51 8.60
C GLU A 85 0.19 6.04 8.37
N VAL A 86 -0.44 5.07 9.04
CA VAL A 86 -0.20 3.62 8.81
C VAL A 86 -0.57 3.23 7.37
N LYS A 87 -1.75 3.65 6.88
CA LYS A 87 -2.20 3.38 5.50
C LYS A 87 -1.25 3.98 4.47
N HIS A 88 -0.85 5.24 4.67
CA HIS A 88 0.13 5.91 3.82
C HIS A 88 1.48 5.17 3.82
N ARG A 89 2.00 4.76 4.99
CA ARG A 89 3.29 4.07 5.10
C ARG A 89 3.29 2.74 4.34
N GLY A 90 2.21 1.96 4.41
CA GLY A 90 2.08 0.74 3.60
C GLY A 90 2.06 1.04 2.08
N ALA A 91 1.28 2.04 1.65
CA ALA A 91 1.22 2.46 0.25
C ALA A 91 2.58 2.96 -0.29
N LEU A 92 3.32 3.73 0.52
CA LEU A 92 4.66 4.22 0.20
C LEU A 92 5.64 3.07 -0.06
N HIS A 93 5.63 2.04 0.79
CA HIS A 93 6.50 0.88 0.64
C HIS A 93 6.19 0.09 -0.63
N LEU A 94 4.90 -0.14 -0.92
CA LEU A 94 4.49 -0.80 -2.18
C LEU A 94 4.92 0.01 -3.42
N CYS A 95 4.77 1.33 -3.38
CA CYS A 95 5.19 2.24 -4.45
C CYS A 95 6.71 2.12 -4.73
N PHE A 96 7.56 2.29 -3.72
CA PHE A 96 9.01 2.21 -3.91
C PHE A 96 9.51 0.80 -4.21
N PHE A 97 8.86 -0.23 -3.66
CA PHE A 97 9.16 -1.62 -4.02
C PHE A 97 8.82 -1.91 -5.48
N SER A 98 7.70 -1.40 -5.99
CA SER A 98 7.34 -1.56 -7.41
C SER A 98 8.31 -0.82 -8.33
N ALA A 99 8.74 0.38 -7.93
CA ALA A 99 9.76 1.14 -8.66
C ALA A 99 11.12 0.42 -8.68
N SER A 100 11.53 -0.21 -7.57
CA SER A 100 12.78 -0.97 -7.52
C SER A 100 12.69 -2.25 -8.35
N LEU A 101 11.53 -2.92 -8.38
CA LEU A 101 11.28 -4.07 -9.24
C LEU A 101 11.33 -3.69 -10.72
N LEU A 102 10.75 -2.56 -11.13
CA LEU A 102 10.83 -2.06 -12.51
C LEU A 102 12.30 -1.90 -12.93
N SER A 103 13.08 -1.18 -12.11
CA SER A 103 14.52 -1.00 -12.37
C SER A 103 15.28 -2.33 -12.41
N PHE A 104 14.91 -3.28 -11.54
CA PHE A 104 15.55 -4.59 -11.45
C PHE A 104 15.27 -5.45 -12.68
N VAL A 105 14.03 -5.46 -13.18
CA VAL A 105 13.65 -6.23 -14.38
C VAL A 105 14.38 -5.68 -15.60
N ASP A 106 14.52 -4.35 -15.71
CA ASP A 106 15.15 -3.73 -16.87
C ASP A 106 16.69 -3.84 -16.84
N ASN A 107 17.32 -3.70 -15.67
CA ASN A 107 18.78 -3.51 -15.56
C ASN A 107 19.51 -4.49 -14.62
N CYS A 108 18.80 -5.39 -13.92
CA CYS A 108 19.31 -6.15 -12.77
C CYS A 108 19.87 -5.24 -11.65
N PHE A 109 20.39 -5.82 -10.55
CA PHE A 109 21.13 -5.05 -9.54
C PHE A 109 22.60 -4.88 -9.96
N PRO A 110 23.21 -3.72 -9.68
CA PRO A 110 24.66 -3.59 -9.71
C PRO A 110 25.31 -4.67 -8.84
N LYS A 111 26.38 -5.30 -9.34
CA LYS A 111 27.03 -6.46 -8.69
C LYS A 111 27.57 -6.16 -7.28
N ASP A 112 27.78 -4.89 -6.97
CA ASP A 112 28.41 -4.41 -5.73
C ASP A 112 27.40 -4.03 -4.63
N ILE A 113 26.09 -4.07 -4.91
CA ILE A 113 25.06 -3.80 -3.89
C ILE A 113 24.71 -5.12 -3.19
N PRO A 114 24.83 -5.21 -1.85
CA PRO A 114 24.37 -6.38 -1.12
C PRO A 114 22.90 -6.65 -1.43
N GLN A 115 22.56 -7.88 -1.84
CA GLN A 115 21.17 -8.34 -2.10
C GLN A 115 20.25 -8.29 -0.86
N THR A 116 20.71 -7.73 0.24
CA THR A 116 20.22 -8.01 1.58
C THR A 116 19.03 -7.13 2.00
N TYR A 117 18.76 -6.03 1.29
CA TYR A 117 17.85 -5.02 1.82
C TYR A 117 16.38 -5.18 1.40
N ALA A 118 16.11 -5.35 0.11
CA ALA A 118 14.76 -5.55 -0.40
C ALA A 118 14.51 -7.03 -0.72
N PRO A 119 13.30 -7.58 -0.45
CA PRO A 119 12.97 -8.97 -0.73
C PRO A 119 12.75 -9.20 -2.23
N LEU A 120 13.81 -9.02 -3.00
CA LEU A 120 13.76 -8.99 -4.45
C LEU A 120 13.69 -10.43 -5.01
N PRO A 121 12.98 -10.62 -6.12
CA PRO A 121 12.99 -11.89 -6.83
C PRO A 121 14.37 -12.20 -7.42
N ARG A 122 14.60 -13.48 -7.73
CA ARG A 122 15.74 -13.87 -8.58
C ARG A 122 15.57 -13.27 -10.00
N PRO A 123 16.68 -12.96 -10.70
CA PRO A 123 16.60 -12.43 -12.06
C PRO A 123 15.97 -13.44 -13.03
N GLY A 124 15.41 -12.92 -14.13
CA GLY A 124 14.72 -13.72 -15.15
C GLY A 124 13.22 -13.84 -14.89
N ASN A 125 12.65 -15.02 -15.18
CA ASN A 125 11.20 -15.25 -15.14
C ASN A 125 10.56 -14.95 -13.77
N GLU A 126 11.28 -15.19 -12.67
CA GLU A 126 10.78 -14.86 -11.33
C GLU A 126 10.62 -13.34 -11.16
N GLY A 127 11.59 -12.55 -11.64
CA GLY A 127 11.51 -11.08 -11.66
C GLY A 127 10.29 -10.56 -12.41
N GLU A 128 10.06 -11.07 -13.63
CA GLU A 128 8.92 -10.66 -14.46
C GLU A 128 7.57 -11.00 -13.81
N VAL A 129 7.44 -12.20 -13.22
CA VAL A 129 6.21 -12.65 -12.56
C VAL A 129 5.89 -11.78 -11.35
N ILE A 130 6.88 -11.53 -10.48
CA ILE A 130 6.71 -10.70 -9.29
C ILE A 130 6.44 -9.24 -9.70
N PHE A 131 7.21 -8.68 -10.62
CA PHE A 131 7.02 -7.29 -11.05
C PHE A 131 5.63 -7.03 -11.59
N ARG A 132 5.11 -7.92 -12.45
CA ARG A 132 3.76 -7.77 -12.99
C ARG A 132 2.68 -7.89 -11.90
N ALA A 133 2.85 -8.82 -10.96
CA ALA A 133 1.91 -8.98 -9.86
C ALA A 133 1.91 -7.77 -8.91
N THR A 134 3.09 -7.29 -8.52
CA THR A 134 3.24 -6.13 -7.63
C THR A 134 2.76 -4.84 -8.31
N THR A 135 3.01 -4.67 -9.61
CA THR A 135 2.48 -3.52 -10.38
C THR A 135 0.96 -3.45 -10.28
N ALA A 136 0.26 -4.57 -10.50
CA ALA A 136 -1.20 -4.61 -10.38
C ALA A 136 -1.66 -4.26 -8.95
N VAL A 137 -1.04 -4.88 -7.94
CA VAL A 137 -1.32 -4.65 -6.51
C VAL A 137 -1.14 -3.19 -6.13
N THR A 138 0.00 -2.59 -6.48
CA THR A 138 0.32 -1.20 -6.17
C THR A 138 -0.67 -0.26 -6.83
N LYS A 139 -1.01 -0.47 -8.11
CA LYS A 139 -2.05 0.32 -8.78
C LYS A 139 -3.39 0.22 -8.05
N ALA A 140 -3.86 -0.99 -7.74
CA ALA A 140 -5.16 -1.17 -7.08
C ALA A 140 -5.23 -0.51 -5.69
N VAL A 141 -4.15 -0.59 -4.90
CA VAL A 141 -4.14 -0.09 -3.51
C VAL A 141 -3.79 1.38 -3.40
N VAL A 142 -2.79 1.83 -4.16
CA VAL A 142 -2.30 3.20 -4.08
C VAL A 142 -3.28 4.17 -4.74
N TYR A 143 -4.01 3.72 -5.78
CA TYR A 143 -4.99 4.57 -6.45
C TYR A 143 -6.29 4.73 -5.67
N GLU A 144 -6.56 3.89 -4.66
CA GLU A 144 -7.80 3.89 -3.88
C GLU A 144 -7.63 4.72 -2.59
N SER A 145 -7.70 6.05 -2.73
CA SER A 145 -7.67 7.00 -1.59
C SER A 145 -9.03 7.71 -1.44
N ASP A 146 -9.96 7.08 -0.75
CA ASP A 146 -11.37 7.53 -0.66
C ASP A 146 -11.68 8.56 0.46
N GLU A 147 -10.69 9.19 1.12
CA GLU A 147 -10.98 10.07 2.26
C GLU A 147 -10.87 11.59 1.95
N PRO A 148 -12.00 12.34 1.92
CA PRO A 148 -12.08 13.70 1.39
C PRO A 148 -11.91 14.86 2.40
N GLU A 149 -11.38 14.63 3.60
CA GLU A 149 -11.78 15.44 4.77
C GLU A 149 -11.01 16.76 5.05
N PHE A 150 -10.21 17.28 4.13
CA PHE A 150 -9.68 18.65 4.33
C PHE A 150 -9.73 19.49 3.06
N ASN A 151 -9.29 20.75 3.14
CA ASN A 151 -9.26 21.80 2.09
C ASN A 151 -8.27 21.46 0.94
N ILE A 152 -8.35 20.20 0.54
CA ILE A 152 -7.57 19.31 -0.31
C ILE A 152 -8.40 19.05 -1.58
N LEU A 153 -9.54 19.72 -1.77
CA LEU A 153 -10.50 19.48 -2.85
C LEU A 153 -9.88 19.43 -4.25
N ARG A 154 -8.75 20.13 -4.49
CA ARG A 154 -7.97 19.93 -5.72
C ARG A 154 -7.27 18.56 -5.73
N LEU A 155 -6.43 18.28 -4.73
CA LEU A 155 -5.75 16.98 -4.58
C LEU A 155 -6.73 15.80 -4.61
N TYR A 156 -7.89 15.91 -3.98
CA TYR A 156 -8.95 14.88 -4.04
C TYR A 156 -9.49 14.69 -5.46
N ARG A 157 -9.84 15.80 -6.13
CA ARG A 157 -10.35 15.74 -7.51
C ARG A 157 -9.31 15.21 -8.49
N ASP A 158 -8.05 15.55 -8.29
CA ASP A 158 -6.93 15.10 -9.13
C ASP A 158 -6.60 13.63 -8.85
N ALA A 159 -6.62 13.21 -7.58
CA ALA A 159 -6.42 11.80 -7.20
C ALA A 159 -7.54 10.89 -7.73
N ALA A 160 -8.77 11.40 -7.89
CA ALA A 160 -9.87 10.61 -8.44
C ALA A 160 -9.64 10.08 -9.87
N VAL A 161 -8.68 10.63 -10.62
CA VAL A 161 -8.30 10.11 -11.93
C VAL A 161 -7.46 8.83 -11.82
N THR A 162 -6.66 8.69 -10.75
CA THR A 162 -5.67 7.63 -10.65
C THR A 162 -6.26 6.22 -10.68
N PRO A 163 -7.40 5.90 -10.00
CA PRO A 163 -8.00 4.57 -10.07
C PRO A 163 -8.77 4.28 -11.37
N ILE A 164 -8.90 5.27 -12.25
CA ILE A 164 -9.57 5.14 -13.56
C ILE A 164 -8.53 4.96 -14.66
N TRP A 165 -7.46 5.77 -14.62
CA TRP A 165 -6.42 5.76 -15.64
C TRP A 165 -5.61 4.47 -15.63
N GLU A 166 -5.30 3.98 -16.82
CA GLU A 166 -4.46 2.79 -17.05
C GLU A 166 -5.00 1.48 -16.44
N GLY A 167 -6.31 1.41 -16.22
CA GLY A 167 -7.02 0.20 -15.78
C GLY A 167 -7.66 0.39 -14.41
N THR A 168 -8.96 0.12 -14.32
CA THR A 168 -9.70 0.21 -13.06
C THR A 168 -9.31 -0.89 -12.08
N THR A 169 -9.57 -0.71 -10.78
CA THR A 169 -9.24 -1.68 -9.73
C THR A 169 -9.67 -3.11 -10.09
N ASN A 170 -10.89 -3.29 -10.62
CA ASN A 170 -11.39 -4.62 -11.01
C ASN A 170 -10.69 -5.19 -12.26
N ILE A 171 -10.30 -4.35 -13.21
CA ILE A 171 -9.53 -4.77 -14.39
C ILE A 171 -8.13 -5.23 -13.96
N LEU A 172 -7.49 -4.48 -13.05
CA LEU A 172 -6.19 -4.83 -12.49
C LEU A 172 -6.26 -6.11 -11.65
N ALA A 173 -7.30 -6.27 -10.84
CA ALA A 173 -7.58 -7.49 -10.11
C ALA A 173 -7.76 -8.70 -11.05
N SER A 174 -8.49 -8.51 -12.16
CA SER A 174 -8.66 -9.56 -13.18
C SER A 174 -7.34 -9.92 -13.85
N ASP A 175 -6.51 -8.93 -14.23
CA ASP A 175 -5.21 -9.19 -14.84
C ASP A 175 -4.28 -9.93 -13.88
N LEU A 176 -4.25 -9.54 -12.61
CA LEU A 176 -3.46 -10.21 -11.57
C LEU A 176 -3.86 -11.68 -11.42
N VAL A 177 -5.15 -11.97 -11.26
CA VAL A 177 -5.64 -13.35 -11.10
C VAL A 177 -5.31 -14.19 -12.33
N ARG A 178 -5.55 -13.65 -13.53
CA ARG A 178 -5.22 -14.34 -14.80
C ARG A 178 -3.72 -14.59 -14.91
N HIS A 179 -2.90 -13.63 -14.51
CA HIS A 179 -1.44 -13.76 -14.52
C HIS A 179 -0.95 -14.83 -13.54
N LEU A 180 -1.47 -14.87 -12.31
CA LEU A 180 -1.07 -15.84 -11.30
C LEU A 180 -1.46 -17.28 -11.67
N ILE A 181 -2.66 -17.50 -12.20
CA ILE A 181 -3.14 -18.85 -12.57
C ILE A 181 -2.47 -19.38 -13.85
N LYS A 182 -1.89 -18.50 -14.67
CA LYS A 182 -1.28 -18.89 -15.94
C LYS A 182 0.01 -19.71 -15.71
N GLY A 183 0.00 -20.96 -16.19
CA GLY A 183 1.19 -21.82 -16.18
C GLY A 183 1.68 -22.09 -14.75
N ASN A 184 2.97 -21.87 -14.50
CA ASN A 184 3.63 -22.06 -13.20
C ASN A 184 3.81 -20.75 -12.41
N ASN A 185 3.13 -19.67 -12.81
CA ASN A 185 3.32 -18.35 -12.19
C ASN A 185 2.97 -18.35 -10.69
N LEU A 186 1.91 -19.05 -10.28
CA LEU A 186 1.53 -19.18 -8.87
C LEU A 186 2.62 -19.86 -8.04
N ASP A 187 3.26 -20.90 -8.58
CA ASP A 187 4.31 -21.66 -7.90
C ASP A 187 5.61 -20.85 -7.78
N ILE A 188 5.92 -20.04 -8.80
CA ILE A 188 7.02 -19.06 -8.78
C ILE A 188 6.76 -18.01 -7.70
N PHE A 189 5.54 -17.44 -7.68
CA PHE A 189 5.15 -16.44 -6.69
C PHE A 189 5.21 -17.01 -5.26
N LYS A 190 4.74 -18.24 -5.06
CA LYS A 190 4.85 -18.97 -3.79
C LYS A 190 6.30 -19.10 -3.33
N THR A 191 7.19 -19.53 -4.22
CA THR A 191 8.60 -19.74 -3.89
C THR A 191 9.30 -18.44 -3.48
N TRP A 192 8.94 -17.32 -4.10
CA TRP A 192 9.42 -16.00 -3.70
C TRP A 192 8.85 -15.56 -2.35
N LEU A 193 7.54 -15.69 -2.14
CA LEU A 193 6.88 -15.22 -0.93
C LEU A 193 7.28 -16.04 0.30
N ASP A 194 7.41 -17.36 0.16
CA ASP A 194 7.87 -18.25 1.25
C ASP A 194 9.29 -17.89 1.70
N ARG A 195 10.21 -17.63 0.75
CA ARG A 195 11.57 -17.18 1.07
C ARG A 195 11.58 -15.81 1.72
N THR A 196 10.74 -14.91 1.23
CA THR A 196 10.62 -13.55 1.75
C THR A 196 10.12 -13.56 3.20
N ILE A 197 9.09 -14.35 3.49
CA ILE A 197 8.58 -14.52 4.87
C ILE A 197 9.64 -15.19 5.74
N GLN A 198 10.43 -16.13 5.21
CA GLN A 198 11.50 -16.78 5.97
C GLN A 198 12.62 -15.82 6.38
N ILE A 199 12.92 -14.80 5.57
CA ILE A 199 13.89 -13.76 5.92
C ILE A 199 13.43 -12.99 7.16
N VAL A 200 12.12 -12.69 7.25
CA VAL A 200 11.51 -11.96 8.39
C VAL A 200 11.47 -12.80 9.68
N ILE A 201 11.56 -14.13 9.60
CA ILE A 201 11.53 -15.02 10.78
C ILE A 201 12.78 -14.89 11.66
N GLY A 202 13.91 -14.53 11.06
CA GLY A 202 15.18 -14.44 11.78
C GLY A 202 15.32 -13.22 12.69
N SER A 203 14.40 -12.25 12.58
CA SER A 203 14.65 -10.87 13.02
C SER A 203 13.56 -10.27 13.90
N VAL A 204 12.32 -10.78 13.87
CA VAL A 204 11.20 -10.31 14.71
C VAL A 204 10.51 -11.42 15.49
N GLY A 205 9.67 -11.03 16.46
CA GLY A 205 8.88 -11.97 17.27
C GLY A 205 8.01 -12.90 16.42
N ALA A 206 7.84 -14.14 16.88
CA ALA A 206 7.17 -15.22 16.15
C ALA A 206 5.73 -14.91 15.70
N ALA A 207 5.08 -13.90 16.28
CA ALA A 207 3.73 -13.47 15.90
C ALA A 207 3.64 -12.94 14.46
N PHE A 208 4.63 -12.16 13.98
CA PHE A 208 4.58 -11.60 12.62
C PHE A 208 4.63 -12.68 11.55
N PRO A 209 5.64 -13.57 11.54
CA PRO A 209 5.75 -14.53 10.45
C PRO A 209 4.67 -15.60 10.52
N THR A 210 4.21 -15.97 11.72
CA THR A 210 3.06 -16.88 11.87
C THR A 210 1.83 -16.30 11.22
N THR A 211 1.55 -15.02 11.46
CA THR A 211 0.39 -14.33 10.86
C THR A 211 0.51 -14.26 9.34
N LEU A 212 1.67 -13.84 8.81
CA LEU A 212 1.90 -13.74 7.37
C LEU A 212 1.85 -15.11 6.66
N ARG A 213 2.37 -16.17 7.29
CA ARG A 213 2.28 -17.54 6.75
C ARG A 213 0.84 -18.03 6.70
N SER A 214 0.07 -17.85 7.76
CA SER A 214 -1.34 -18.26 7.79
C SER A 214 -2.15 -17.50 6.74
N ALA A 215 -1.94 -16.18 6.64
CA ALA A 215 -2.56 -15.33 5.63
C ALA A 215 -2.22 -15.78 4.20
N TRP A 216 -0.93 -16.05 3.93
CA TRP A 216 -0.50 -16.55 2.63
C TRP A 216 -1.06 -17.93 2.31
N ALA A 217 -1.06 -18.85 3.28
CA ALA A 217 -1.59 -20.20 3.11
C ALA A 217 -3.08 -20.17 2.71
N ALA A 218 -3.89 -19.29 3.30
CA ALA A 218 -5.29 -19.13 2.94
C ALA A 218 -5.49 -18.68 1.48
N ILE A 219 -4.75 -17.67 1.03
CA ILE A 219 -4.81 -17.20 -0.37
C ILE A 219 -4.32 -18.29 -1.32
N TYR A 220 -3.19 -18.92 -1.00
CA TYR A 220 -2.60 -19.96 -1.85
C TYR A 220 -3.57 -21.13 -2.03
N GLN A 221 -4.16 -21.65 -0.94
CA GLN A 221 -5.13 -22.74 -1.03
C GLN A 221 -6.34 -22.37 -1.88
N ARG A 222 -6.85 -21.13 -1.76
CA ARG A 222 -7.98 -20.65 -2.57
C ARG A 222 -7.63 -20.54 -4.05
N LEU A 223 -6.45 -20.01 -4.38
CA LEU A 223 -5.97 -19.90 -5.77
C LEU A 223 -5.67 -21.28 -6.37
N ASP A 224 -5.08 -22.18 -5.57
CA ASP A 224 -4.69 -23.53 -6.00
C ASP A 224 -5.92 -24.41 -6.27
N TYR A 225 -6.88 -24.39 -5.35
CA TYR A 225 -8.15 -25.13 -5.48
C TYR A 225 -8.95 -24.68 -6.71
N ASN A 226 -8.95 -23.37 -7.00
CA ASN A 226 -9.72 -22.81 -8.11
C ASN A 226 -8.91 -22.64 -9.41
N ARG A 227 -7.70 -23.24 -9.54
CA ARG A 227 -6.90 -23.13 -10.79
C ARG A 227 -7.70 -23.51 -12.05
N SER A 228 -8.57 -24.52 -11.95
CA SER A 228 -9.42 -24.99 -13.05
C SER A 228 -10.72 -24.19 -13.21
N ASN A 229 -11.12 -23.38 -12.23
CA ASN A 229 -12.31 -22.55 -12.25
C ASN A 229 -11.95 -21.06 -12.20
N LEU A 230 -11.54 -20.54 -13.36
CA LEU A 230 -11.16 -19.14 -13.51
C LEU A 230 -12.31 -18.18 -13.15
N ALA A 231 -13.56 -18.54 -13.46
CA ALA A 231 -14.71 -17.68 -13.17
C ALA A 231 -14.91 -17.46 -11.67
N ALA A 232 -14.82 -18.52 -10.86
CA ALA A 232 -14.90 -18.42 -9.41
C ALA A 232 -13.75 -17.58 -8.83
N THR A 233 -12.52 -17.78 -9.33
CA THR A 233 -11.37 -16.99 -8.84
C THR A 233 -11.46 -15.52 -9.22
N LEU A 234 -11.98 -15.23 -10.42
CA LEU A 234 -12.18 -13.84 -10.87
C LEU A 234 -13.24 -13.10 -10.05
N ALA A 235 -14.27 -13.80 -9.55
CA ALA A 235 -15.28 -13.21 -8.68
C ALA A 235 -14.67 -12.66 -7.38
N ASP A 236 -13.67 -13.37 -6.84
CA ASP A 236 -12.93 -12.97 -5.64
C ASP A 236 -11.74 -12.05 -5.94
N GLY A 237 -11.53 -11.65 -7.21
CA GLY A 237 -10.31 -10.99 -7.65
C GLY A 237 -9.96 -9.74 -6.86
N ARG A 238 -10.95 -8.92 -6.49
CA ARG A 238 -10.73 -7.71 -5.68
C ARG A 238 -10.21 -8.06 -4.29
N HIS A 239 -10.82 -9.04 -3.62
CA HIS A 239 -10.36 -9.48 -2.31
C HIS A 239 -8.96 -10.10 -2.38
N ILE A 240 -8.64 -10.84 -3.45
CA ILE A 240 -7.32 -11.42 -3.67
C ILE A 240 -6.25 -10.33 -3.80
N ILE A 241 -6.47 -9.30 -4.63
CA ILE A 241 -5.47 -8.24 -4.86
C ILE A 241 -5.17 -7.45 -3.58
N PHE A 242 -6.19 -7.10 -2.78
CA PHE A 242 -6.01 -6.41 -1.50
C PHE A 242 -5.35 -7.29 -0.44
N SER A 243 -5.66 -8.58 -0.44
CA SER A 243 -5.02 -9.54 0.47
C SER A 243 -3.52 -9.71 0.17
N LEU A 244 -3.16 -9.78 -1.11
CA LEU A 244 -1.75 -9.80 -1.52
C LEU A 244 -1.04 -8.48 -1.20
N ALA A 245 -1.72 -7.34 -1.39
CA ALA A 245 -1.21 -6.04 -0.98
C ALA A 245 -0.89 -5.99 0.52
N TRP A 246 -1.80 -6.51 1.34
CA TRP A 246 -1.64 -6.58 2.79
C TRP A 246 -0.40 -7.39 3.19
N ILE A 247 -0.20 -8.57 2.60
CA ILE A 247 0.95 -9.43 2.89
C ILE A 247 2.25 -8.77 2.45
N VAL A 248 2.33 -8.29 1.20
CA VAL A 248 3.57 -7.71 0.65
C VAL A 248 3.93 -6.42 1.38
N ALA A 249 2.98 -5.52 1.61
CA ALA A 249 3.23 -4.31 2.40
C ALA A 249 3.64 -4.62 3.83
N GLY A 250 3.02 -5.63 4.47
CA GLY A 250 3.36 -6.04 5.83
C GLY A 250 4.81 -6.52 5.95
N ILE A 251 5.26 -7.34 4.99
CA ILE A 251 6.67 -7.77 4.89
C ILE A 251 7.58 -6.55 4.75
N LEU A 252 7.28 -5.63 3.83
CA LEU A 252 8.12 -4.46 3.56
C LEU A 252 8.21 -3.53 4.77
N LEU A 253 7.10 -3.32 5.49
CA LEU A 253 7.07 -2.51 6.72
C LEU A 253 7.92 -3.12 7.82
N ILE A 254 7.89 -4.45 7.98
CA ILE A 254 8.75 -5.14 8.96
C ILE A 254 10.23 -4.96 8.59
N ARG A 255 10.57 -5.11 7.30
CA ARG A 255 11.95 -4.93 6.81
C ARG A 255 12.49 -3.52 6.96
N ASP A 256 11.63 -2.51 6.83
CA ASP A 256 12.02 -1.11 7.10
C ASP A 256 12.25 -0.89 8.59
N ALA A 257 11.35 -1.38 9.46
CA ALA A 257 11.50 -1.26 10.91
C ALA A 257 12.76 -1.97 11.46
N GLU A 258 13.17 -3.07 10.83
CA GLU A 258 14.40 -3.79 11.18
C GLU A 258 15.69 -3.07 10.77
N ARG A 259 15.62 -2.05 9.90
CA ARG A 259 16.82 -1.38 9.35
C ARG A 259 17.69 -0.77 10.43
N ASP A 260 17.02 0.02 11.25
CA ASP A 260 17.58 0.98 12.18
C ASP A 260 16.96 0.84 13.58
N GLY A 261 16.03 -0.12 13.74
CA GLY A 261 15.36 -0.38 15.01
C GLY A 261 14.39 0.72 15.41
N ASP A 262 13.88 1.51 14.47
CA ASP A 262 12.90 2.57 14.72
C ASP A 262 11.62 1.97 15.36
N GLU A 263 11.37 2.37 16.60
CA GLU A 263 10.21 1.92 17.39
C GLU A 263 8.88 2.31 16.74
N VAL A 264 8.80 3.48 16.09
CA VAL A 264 7.59 3.95 15.40
C VAL A 264 7.34 3.11 14.15
N ALA A 265 8.39 2.81 13.40
CA ALA A 265 8.29 1.92 12.24
C ALA A 265 7.83 0.51 12.66
N MET A 266 8.35 -0.01 13.78
CA MET A 266 7.95 -1.30 14.31
C MET A 266 6.49 -1.30 14.80
N GLU A 267 6.03 -0.22 15.43
CA GLU A 267 4.64 -0.08 15.84
C GLU A 267 3.70 0.01 14.63
N ILE A 268 4.09 0.71 13.55
CA ILE A 268 3.34 0.75 12.29
C ILE A 268 3.23 -0.66 11.69
N ALA A 269 4.34 -1.41 11.64
CA ALA A 269 4.34 -2.79 11.17
C ALA A 269 3.45 -3.69 12.04
N SER A 270 3.49 -3.51 13.37
CA SER A 270 2.65 -4.22 14.33
C SER A 270 1.17 -3.95 14.09
N ARG A 271 0.77 -2.70 13.90
CA ARG A 271 -0.63 -2.31 13.60
C ARG A 271 -1.10 -2.89 12.27
N TRP A 272 -0.25 -2.85 11.25
CA TRP A 272 -0.57 -3.39 9.93
C TRP A 272 -0.81 -4.91 9.98
N VAL A 273 0.12 -5.68 10.58
CA VAL A 273 0.11 -7.14 10.52
C VAL A 273 -0.70 -7.78 11.65
N LEU A 274 -0.63 -7.24 12.88
CA LEU A 274 -1.25 -7.84 14.07
C LEU A 274 -2.54 -7.11 14.51
N GLY A 275 -2.72 -5.85 14.10
CA GLY A 275 -3.89 -5.05 14.48
C GLY A 275 -5.15 -5.39 13.67
N GLY A 276 -5.00 -5.89 12.44
CA GLY A 276 -6.06 -6.43 11.60
C GLY A 276 -7.20 -5.45 11.25
N ARG A 277 -7.05 -4.15 11.52
CA ARG A 277 -8.08 -3.11 11.25
C ARG A 277 -7.56 -1.90 10.50
N ASP A 278 -6.25 -1.68 10.48
CA ASP A 278 -5.64 -0.52 9.83
C ASP A 278 -5.10 -0.90 8.43
N GLY A 279 -5.03 0.07 7.50
CA GLY A 279 -4.48 -0.14 6.15
C GLY A 279 -5.52 -0.55 5.10
N VAL A 280 -5.32 -1.71 4.47
CA VAL A 280 -6.20 -2.25 3.40
C VAL A 280 -7.08 -3.41 3.87
N GLY A 281 -7.10 -3.69 5.17
CA GLY A 281 -7.78 -4.85 5.74
C GLY A 281 -9.29 -4.88 5.48
N GLU A 282 -9.92 -3.71 5.29
CA GLU A 282 -11.34 -3.58 4.98
C GLU A 282 -11.77 -4.23 3.65
N PHE A 283 -10.84 -4.32 2.69
CA PHE A 283 -11.08 -4.90 1.37
C PHE A 283 -10.44 -6.28 1.17
N ALA A 284 -9.57 -6.70 2.08
CA ALA A 284 -8.93 -8.01 2.07
C ALA A 284 -9.88 -9.11 2.57
N LEU A 285 -9.55 -10.37 2.29
CA LEU A 285 -10.29 -11.52 2.80
C LEU A 285 -10.21 -11.54 4.34
N ALA A 286 -11.35 -11.71 5.01
CA ALA A 286 -11.40 -11.74 6.48
C ALA A 286 -10.49 -12.83 7.07
N GLU A 287 -10.40 -13.99 6.41
CA GLU A 287 -9.51 -15.09 6.80
C GLU A 287 -8.02 -14.79 6.65
N VAL A 288 -7.65 -13.78 5.86
CA VAL A 288 -6.26 -13.32 5.66
C VAL A 288 -5.89 -12.32 6.76
N VAL A 289 -6.76 -11.35 7.03
CA VAL A 289 -6.52 -10.29 8.02
C VAL A 289 -6.70 -10.79 9.46
N HIS A 290 -7.63 -11.72 9.67
CA HIS A 290 -7.88 -12.36 10.97
C HIS A 290 -7.33 -13.78 11.07
N ALA A 291 -6.41 -14.16 10.17
CA ALA A 291 -5.76 -15.47 10.16
C ALA A 291 -5.09 -15.84 11.50
N SER A 292 -4.72 -14.81 12.28
CA SER A 292 -4.04 -14.92 13.56
C SER A 292 -4.94 -14.43 14.69
N LYS A 293 -5.16 -15.29 15.70
CA LYS A 293 -5.85 -14.93 16.96
C LYS A 293 -5.00 -14.02 17.87
N HIS A 294 -3.79 -13.62 17.45
CA HIS A 294 -2.91 -12.77 18.24
C HIS A 294 -3.37 -11.31 18.16
N SER A 295 -4.55 -10.99 18.72
CA SER A 295 -4.87 -9.59 18.98
C SER A 295 -3.98 -9.12 20.12
N ARG A 296 -3.04 -8.22 19.84
CA ARG A 296 -2.30 -7.54 20.90
C ARG A 296 -3.32 -6.72 21.72
N HIS A 297 -3.65 -7.17 22.93
CA HIS A 297 -4.35 -6.34 23.90
C HIS A 297 -3.35 -5.32 24.44
N GLN A 298 -3.22 -4.20 23.75
CA GLN A 298 -2.57 -3.01 24.29
C GLN A 298 -3.53 -2.30 25.24
N ASN A 299 -2.99 -1.75 26.33
CA ASN A 299 -3.71 -0.83 27.19
C ASN A 299 -4.11 0.42 26.38
N ASP A 300 -5.33 0.93 26.56
CA ASP A 300 -5.83 2.09 25.83
C ASP A 300 -4.95 3.34 26.00
N ALA A 301 -4.34 3.51 27.19
CA ALA A 301 -3.40 4.60 27.46
C ALA A 301 -2.11 4.46 26.64
N GLU A 302 -1.55 3.25 26.55
CA GLU A 302 -0.35 2.98 25.74
C GLU A 302 -0.64 3.16 24.26
N ARG A 303 -1.80 2.67 23.79
CA ARG A 303 -2.22 2.84 22.40
C ARG A 303 -2.33 4.32 22.02
N THR A 304 -2.89 5.13 22.90
CA THR A 304 -3.01 6.58 22.69
C THR A 304 -1.64 7.25 22.63
N ASN A 305 -0.69 6.83 23.46
CA ASN A 305 0.68 7.33 23.38
C ASN A 305 1.34 6.96 22.05
N TRP A 306 1.13 5.75 21.56
CA TRP A 306 1.61 5.33 20.24
C TRP A 306 0.94 6.09 19.09
N ASP A 307 -0.36 6.42 19.20
CA ASP A 307 -1.03 7.28 18.22
C ASP A 307 -0.33 8.65 18.16
N CYS A 308 0.06 9.20 19.31
CA CYS A 308 0.81 10.46 19.39
C CYS A 308 2.20 10.34 18.74
N ARG A 309 2.95 9.27 19.04
CA ARG A 309 4.27 9.02 18.42
C ARG A 309 4.18 8.86 16.91
N VAL A 310 3.24 8.06 16.41
CA VAL A 310 3.04 7.82 14.97
C VAL A 310 2.71 9.11 14.22
N VAL A 311 1.87 9.97 14.80
CA VAL A 311 1.43 11.20 14.13
C VAL A 311 2.42 12.34 14.33
N TRP A 312 2.96 12.51 15.53
CA TRP A 312 3.68 13.72 15.93
C TRP A 312 5.16 13.51 16.25
N ASP A 313 5.62 12.27 16.29
CA ASP A 313 7.00 11.91 16.67
C ASP A 313 7.37 12.34 18.11
N VAL A 314 6.36 12.43 18.98
CA VAL A 314 6.51 12.82 20.39
C VAL A 314 5.58 12.00 21.28
N ASP A 315 5.95 11.84 22.54
CA ASP A 315 5.09 11.26 23.57
C ASP A 315 3.89 12.17 23.89
N LEU A 316 2.78 11.53 24.26
CA LEU A 316 1.61 12.22 24.76
C LEU A 316 1.96 12.94 26.09
N PRO A 317 1.57 14.20 26.28
CA PRO A 317 1.78 14.90 27.54
C PRO A 317 1.13 14.14 28.70
N LYS A 318 1.77 14.15 29.89
CA LYS A 318 1.36 13.35 31.06
C LYS A 318 -0.05 13.67 31.60
N ASP A 319 -0.57 14.87 31.32
CA ASP A 319 -1.92 15.31 31.66
C ASP A 319 -2.67 15.81 30.41
N PRO A 320 -3.19 14.93 29.55
CA PRO A 320 -4.07 15.38 28.47
C PRO A 320 -5.35 15.91 29.12
N VAL A 321 -5.64 17.20 28.93
CA VAL A 321 -6.86 17.84 29.44
C VAL A 321 -8.06 17.26 28.69
N VAL A 322 -8.57 16.11 29.15
CA VAL A 322 -9.81 15.51 28.63
C VAL A 322 -10.97 16.17 29.36
N THR A 323 -11.24 17.43 29.04
CA THR A 323 -12.46 18.09 29.50
C THR A 323 -13.49 18.01 28.38
N GLY A 324 -14.59 17.30 28.63
CA GLY A 324 -15.73 17.23 27.71
C GLY A 324 -16.43 18.59 27.48
N TYR A 325 -15.94 19.65 28.15
CA TYR A 325 -16.49 20.99 28.18
C TYR A 325 -15.36 22.03 28.23
N ARG A 326 -15.63 23.26 27.79
CA ARG A 326 -14.70 24.39 27.88
C ARG A 326 -14.35 24.67 29.35
N THR A 327 -13.16 24.29 29.79
CA THR A 327 -12.56 24.75 31.06
C THR A 327 -11.23 25.47 30.79
N GLY A 328 -10.79 26.30 31.74
CA GLY A 328 -9.78 27.35 31.52
C GLY A 328 -8.34 26.88 31.33
N THR A 329 -7.62 27.66 30.51
CA THR A 329 -6.18 27.63 30.14
C THR A 329 -5.63 26.33 29.52
N ALA A 330 -5.23 26.45 28.25
CA ALA A 330 -4.81 25.39 27.35
C ALA A 330 -3.31 25.02 27.49
N SER A 331 -2.96 23.74 27.36
CA SER A 331 -1.60 23.32 26.99
C SER A 331 -1.45 23.30 25.46
N LYS A 332 -0.24 23.60 24.97
CA LYS A 332 0.15 23.45 23.56
C LYS A 332 1.24 22.39 23.47
N LEU A 333 1.18 21.57 22.43
CA LEU A 333 2.25 20.64 22.02
C LEU A 333 3.36 21.38 21.29
#